data_AF-A0A7V9CE12-F1
#
_entry.id   AF-A0A7V9CE12-F1
#
_cell.length_a   1.000
_cell.length_b   1.000
_cell.length_c   1.000
_cell.angle_alpha   90.00
_cell.angle_beta   90.00
_cell.angle_gamma   90.00
#
_symmetry.space_group_name_H-M   'P 1'
#
loop_
_entity.id
_entity.type
_entity.pdbx_description
1 polymer ?
#
loop_
_entity_poly.entity_id
_entity_poly.type
_entity_poly.pdbx_seq_one_letter_code
_entity_poly.pdbx_strand_id
1 'polypeptide(L)'
;NVLGYANSYPAPRAQLAELESAGKLLAGQGPTLLTEYEPYGARHFLRRAAGESASERRERLIPLRDGSQLPKSASADITAFEPNALREYRNLMPRTSPLASRPPSAYTRIRAGESYDIWQRPAQAPIPPVTDLPLGDEAGPGAIPPCASVRSLAAQVAPAGRLVAVERDQVSVLNLATTRLEDGLQPNADPRFVVPLDDGRLTAELRVPADGDYRVWLGGSTRGRTTVRIDGKQTASVQGRLNNLGGMMRFGRIRLEAGTHRVELTYDDDGLAPGQRGQEAQPLVLGPLVLSAEGDELTPFSVPVARAEELCGKRLDWIEAYAG
;
A
#
# COMPACT_ATOMS: atom_id res chain seq x y z
N ASN A 1 -35.48 10.44 11.31
CA ASN A 1 -34.51 11.08 10.39
C ASN A 1 -33.40 10.17 9.85
N VAL A 2 -33.36 8.86 10.18
CA VAL A 2 -32.32 7.94 9.67
C VAL A 2 -32.40 7.75 8.14
N LEU A 3 -33.61 7.73 7.57
CA LEU A 3 -33.84 7.54 6.12
C LEU A 3 -33.22 8.63 5.23
N GLY A 4 -33.14 9.88 5.71
CA GLY A 4 -32.63 11.00 4.89
C GLY A 4 -31.13 10.97 4.62
N TYR A 5 -30.37 10.15 5.36
CA TYR A 5 -28.91 10.14 5.31
C TYR A 5 -28.30 8.82 4.82
N ALA A 6 -29.10 7.80 4.51
CA ALA A 6 -28.59 6.51 4.03
C ALA A 6 -27.72 6.62 2.77
N ASN A 7 -27.97 7.64 1.94
CA ASN A 7 -27.23 7.95 0.71
C ASN A 7 -26.17 9.04 0.89
N SER A 8 -25.83 9.43 2.13
CA SER A 8 -24.76 10.40 2.38
C SER A 8 -23.39 9.79 2.10
N TYR A 9 -22.37 10.62 1.89
CA TYR A 9 -20.99 10.16 1.73
C TYR A 9 -20.19 10.58 2.98
N PRO A 10 -20.16 9.77 4.04
CA PRO A 10 -19.44 10.11 5.24
C PRO A 10 -17.93 10.09 4.97
N ALA A 11 -17.19 10.95 5.67
CA ALA A 11 -15.73 10.92 5.62
C ALA A 11 -15.18 9.60 6.21
N PRO A 12 -14.00 9.12 5.77
CA PRO A 12 -13.35 7.94 6.32
C PRO A 12 -12.81 8.20 7.74
N ARG A 13 -13.71 8.22 8.73
CA ARG A 13 -13.42 8.69 10.10
C ARG A 13 -12.23 7.99 10.75
N ALA A 14 -12.08 6.68 10.55
CA ALA A 14 -10.96 5.92 11.10
C ALA A 14 -9.62 6.40 10.55
N GLN A 15 -9.53 6.61 9.22
CA GLN A 15 -8.36 7.16 8.55
C GLN A 15 -8.05 8.57 9.06
N LEU A 16 -9.05 9.43 9.21
CA LEU A 16 -8.86 10.81 9.71
C LEU A 16 -8.41 10.84 11.19
N ALA A 17 -8.94 9.97 12.03
CA ALA A 17 -8.51 9.85 13.43
C ALA A 17 -7.04 9.41 13.52
N GLU A 18 -6.62 8.51 12.63
CA GLU A 18 -5.23 8.06 12.56
C GLU A 18 -4.26 9.16 12.07
N LEU A 19 -4.71 10.00 11.14
CA LEU A 19 -4.00 11.23 10.73
C LEU A 19 -3.87 12.23 11.88
N GLU A 20 -4.94 12.41 12.68
CA GLU A 20 -4.89 13.29 13.84
C GLU A 20 -3.84 12.79 14.86
N SER A 21 -3.83 11.49 15.12
CA SER A 21 -2.83 10.84 15.98
C SER A 21 -1.41 11.00 15.42
N ALA A 22 -1.22 10.80 14.11
CA ALA A 22 0.06 11.00 13.43
C ALA A 22 0.56 12.45 13.56
N GLY A 23 -0.34 13.43 13.37
CA GLY A 23 0.00 14.85 13.49
C GLY A 23 0.42 15.27 14.89
N LYS A 24 -0.13 14.64 15.93
CA LYS A 24 0.32 14.82 17.32
C LYS A 24 1.71 14.23 17.53
N LEU A 25 1.95 13.01 17.04
CA LEU A 25 3.24 12.33 17.16
C LEU A 25 4.36 13.09 16.45
N LEU A 26 4.12 13.59 15.24
CA LEU A 26 5.12 14.23 14.38
C LEU A 26 5.22 15.76 14.58
N ALA A 27 4.52 16.33 15.56
CA ALA A 27 4.53 17.77 15.80
C ALA A 27 5.96 18.28 16.04
N GLY A 28 6.39 19.28 15.25
CA GLY A 28 7.73 19.85 15.29
C GLY A 28 8.83 18.99 14.64
N GLN A 29 8.47 17.86 14.03
CA GLN A 29 9.44 16.90 13.46
C GLN A 29 9.44 16.88 11.92
N GLY A 30 8.85 17.89 11.27
CA GLY A 30 8.73 17.97 9.82
C GLY A 30 10.05 18.17 9.05
N PRO A 31 9.99 18.18 7.71
CA PRO A 31 8.78 18.05 6.90
C PRO A 31 8.32 16.59 6.72
N THR A 32 7.01 16.40 6.47
CA THR A 32 6.35 15.09 6.38
C THR A 32 5.64 14.93 5.04
N LEU A 33 5.94 13.85 4.31
CA LEU A 33 5.30 13.54 3.04
C LEU A 33 4.21 12.47 3.20
N LEU A 34 3.00 12.76 2.69
CA LEU A 34 1.97 11.77 2.40
C LEU A 34 2.06 11.39 0.93
N THR A 35 2.16 10.09 0.65
CA THR A 35 2.27 9.60 -0.74
C THR A 35 0.93 9.49 -1.46
N GLU A 36 -0.16 9.84 -0.76
CA GLU A 36 -1.52 9.86 -1.32
C GLU A 36 -2.13 11.26 -1.35
N TYR A 37 -3.18 11.40 -2.16
CA TYR A 37 -4.10 12.53 -2.07
C TYR A 37 -4.95 12.48 -0.79
N GLU A 38 -4.64 13.35 0.17
CA GLU A 38 -5.47 13.55 1.36
C GLU A 38 -5.34 15.02 1.86
N PRO A 39 -6.20 15.94 1.37
CA PRO A 39 -6.08 17.37 1.64
C PRO A 39 -6.21 17.73 3.12
N TYR A 40 -7.08 17.03 3.85
CA TYR A 40 -7.22 17.27 5.29
C TYR A 40 -6.00 16.72 6.05
N GLY A 41 -5.46 15.58 5.61
CA GLY A 41 -4.22 15.02 6.13
C GLY A 41 -3.07 16.00 6.06
N ALA A 42 -2.69 16.41 4.84
CA ALA A 42 -1.54 17.28 4.63
C ALA A 42 -1.74 18.69 5.22
N ARG A 43 -2.93 19.30 5.03
CA ARG A 43 -3.13 20.72 5.37
C ARG A 43 -3.60 20.95 6.79
N HIS A 44 -4.42 20.06 7.35
CA HIS A 44 -5.01 20.24 8.67
C HIS A 44 -4.33 19.39 9.74
N PHE A 45 -4.37 18.06 9.60
CA PHE A 45 -3.90 17.15 10.64
C PHE A 45 -2.38 17.21 10.81
N LEU A 46 -1.63 17.30 9.72
CA LEU A 46 -0.16 17.31 9.72
C LEU A 46 0.44 18.72 9.65
N ARG A 47 -0.36 19.76 9.88
CA ARG A 47 0.11 21.16 9.83
C ARG A 47 1.30 21.44 10.75
N ARG A 48 1.35 20.78 11.92
CA ARG A 48 2.46 20.91 12.89
C ARG A 48 3.68 20.07 12.54
N ALA A 49 3.56 19.18 11.55
CA ALA A 49 4.63 18.33 11.04
C ALA A 49 5.12 18.80 9.66
N ALA A 50 4.74 20.03 9.24
CA ALA A 50 4.95 20.56 7.89
C ALA A 50 4.57 19.53 6.82
N GLY A 51 3.32 19.04 6.92
CA GLY A 51 2.76 18.03 6.04
C GLY A 51 2.53 18.53 4.61
N GLU A 52 2.91 17.69 3.64
CA GLU A 52 2.62 17.84 2.22
C GLU A 52 2.06 16.53 1.65
N SER A 53 1.22 16.64 0.62
CA SER A 53 0.69 15.50 -0.14
C SER A 53 1.34 15.48 -1.52
N ALA A 54 1.63 14.27 -2.02
CA ALA A 54 2.35 14.05 -3.28
C ALA A 54 1.70 14.71 -4.51
N SER A 55 0.38 14.86 -4.53
CA SER A 55 -0.38 15.45 -5.65
C SER A 55 -1.07 16.78 -5.31
N GLU A 56 -0.83 17.32 -4.12
CA GLU A 56 -1.37 18.62 -3.66
C GLU A 56 -0.29 19.55 -3.15
N ARG A 57 0.77 19.64 -3.94
CA ARG A 57 1.93 20.51 -3.72
C ARG A 57 1.58 21.80 -2.97
N ARG A 58 2.31 22.03 -1.88
CA ARG A 58 2.20 23.25 -1.07
C ARG A 58 3.43 24.13 -1.20
N GLU A 59 4.62 23.55 -1.07
CA GLU A 59 5.89 24.28 -1.15
C GLU A 59 6.87 23.56 -2.10
N ARG A 60 7.22 22.31 -1.78
CA ARG A 60 8.26 21.55 -2.49
C ARG A 60 7.73 20.86 -3.74
N LEU A 61 8.63 20.62 -4.69
CA LEU A 61 8.34 19.76 -5.84
C LEU A 61 8.63 18.32 -5.45
N ILE A 62 7.70 17.41 -5.80
CA ILE A 62 7.82 15.99 -5.52
C ILE A 62 7.74 15.25 -6.86
N PRO A 63 8.80 15.32 -7.69
CA PRO A 63 8.79 14.69 -9.00
C PRO A 63 8.79 13.16 -8.88
N LEU A 64 8.18 12.54 -9.89
CA LEU A 64 8.39 11.13 -10.20
C LEU A 64 9.80 10.95 -10.79
N ARG A 65 10.27 9.70 -10.87
CA ARG A 65 11.61 9.38 -11.42
C ARG A 65 11.83 9.84 -12.86
N ASP A 66 10.77 9.98 -13.65
CA ASP A 66 10.82 10.51 -15.02
C ASP A 66 10.83 12.06 -15.07
N GLY A 67 10.83 12.71 -13.92
CA GLY A 67 10.79 14.17 -13.78
C GLY A 67 9.38 14.78 -13.88
N SER A 68 8.36 13.98 -14.21
CA SER A 68 6.97 14.44 -14.23
C SER A 68 6.43 14.63 -12.80
N GLN A 69 5.26 15.26 -12.69
CA GLN A 69 4.53 15.38 -11.42
C GLN A 69 3.30 14.48 -11.44
N LEU A 70 2.90 14.01 -10.27
CA LEU A 70 1.62 13.33 -10.14
C LEU A 70 0.48 14.27 -10.56
N PRO A 71 -0.50 13.76 -11.35
CA PRO A 71 -1.73 14.49 -11.58
C PRO A 71 -2.40 14.84 -10.26
N LYS A 72 -3.16 15.94 -10.25
CA LYS A 72 -3.99 16.30 -9.10
C LYS A 72 -4.89 15.13 -8.72
N SER A 73 -5.02 14.88 -7.42
CA SER A 73 -5.82 13.76 -6.88
C SER A 73 -5.25 12.37 -7.09
N ALA A 74 -4.03 12.24 -7.62
CA ALA A 74 -3.34 10.97 -7.74
C ALA A 74 -2.52 10.62 -6.49
N SER A 75 -2.15 9.35 -6.41
CA SER A 75 -1.25 8.77 -5.42
C SER A 75 -0.21 7.94 -6.16
N ALA A 76 0.93 7.68 -5.55
CA ALA A 76 1.89 6.72 -6.07
C ALA A 76 2.59 5.96 -4.95
N ASP A 77 3.16 4.82 -5.31
CA ASP A 77 4.06 4.10 -4.43
C ASP A 77 5.32 4.94 -4.13
N ILE A 78 5.90 4.74 -2.94
CA ILE A 78 7.05 5.52 -2.50
C ILE A 78 8.25 5.38 -3.46
N THR A 79 8.44 4.23 -4.11
CA THR A 79 9.56 4.03 -5.02
C THR A 79 9.35 4.66 -6.39
N ALA A 80 8.16 5.20 -6.70
CA ALA A 80 7.91 5.92 -7.95
C ALA A 80 8.49 7.35 -7.95
N PHE A 81 8.72 7.92 -6.78
CA PHE A 81 9.26 9.27 -6.62
C PHE A 81 10.77 9.32 -6.82
N GLU A 82 11.27 10.48 -7.23
CA GLU A 82 12.71 10.73 -7.31
C GLU A 82 13.34 10.67 -5.89
N PRO A 83 14.43 9.90 -5.69
CA PRO A 83 14.98 9.64 -4.35
C PRO A 83 15.43 10.89 -3.59
N ASN A 84 16.00 11.89 -4.24
CA ASN A 84 16.46 13.11 -3.57
C ASN A 84 15.28 13.97 -3.10
N ALA A 85 14.19 14.03 -3.87
CA ALA A 85 12.96 14.69 -3.46
C ALA A 85 12.38 14.07 -2.18
N LEU A 86 12.38 12.73 -2.07
CA LEU A 86 11.95 12.05 -0.84
C LEU A 86 12.82 12.44 0.36
N ARG A 87 14.13 12.59 0.15
CA ARG A 87 15.10 12.95 1.19
C ARG A 87 14.89 14.36 1.75
N GLU A 88 14.18 15.24 1.08
CA GLU A 88 13.78 16.52 1.68
C GLU A 88 12.89 16.32 2.91
N TYR A 89 12.11 15.23 2.95
CA TYR A 89 11.16 14.92 4.02
C TYR A 89 11.77 14.04 5.08
N ARG A 90 11.79 14.52 6.33
CA ARG A 90 12.26 13.72 7.48
C ARG A 90 11.33 12.54 7.77
N ASN A 91 10.03 12.72 7.53
CA ASN A 91 9.03 11.67 7.72
C ASN A 91 8.35 11.32 6.39
N LEU A 92 8.11 10.04 6.19
CA LEU A 92 7.32 9.50 5.09
C LEU A 92 6.11 8.76 5.68
N MET A 93 4.94 9.01 5.10
CA MET A 93 3.67 8.44 5.54
C MET A 93 2.96 7.76 4.36
N PRO A 94 3.46 6.60 3.91
CA PRO A 94 2.75 5.78 2.92
C PRO A 94 1.49 5.14 3.54
N ARG A 95 0.57 4.73 2.67
CA ARG A 95 -0.56 3.88 3.08
C ARG A 95 -0.05 2.52 3.52
N THR A 96 -0.66 2.00 4.58
CA THR A 96 -0.40 0.62 4.99
C THR A 96 -1.05 -0.32 3.96
N SER A 97 -0.23 -1.07 3.23
CA SER A 97 -0.69 -1.92 2.12
C SER A 97 0.24 -3.11 1.95
N PRO A 98 -0.27 -4.31 1.58
CA PRO A 98 0.57 -5.43 1.19
C PRO A 98 1.27 -5.20 -0.17
N LEU A 99 0.81 -4.22 -0.95
CA LEU A 99 1.33 -3.89 -2.27
C LEU A 99 2.28 -2.69 -2.25
N ALA A 100 2.42 -2.00 -1.11
CA ALA A 100 3.33 -0.87 -1.01
C ALA A 100 4.78 -1.35 -0.86
N SER A 101 5.69 -0.65 -1.53
CA SER A 101 7.12 -0.78 -1.33
C SER A 101 7.51 -0.22 0.04
N ARG A 102 8.54 -0.80 0.65
CA ARG A 102 9.16 -0.23 1.84
C ARG A 102 9.84 1.09 1.48
N PRO A 103 9.75 2.16 2.29
CA PRO A 103 10.57 3.35 2.12
C PRO A 103 12.09 3.07 2.05
N PRO A 104 12.91 4.01 1.56
CA PRO A 104 14.36 3.88 1.45
C PRO A 104 15.06 3.43 2.74
N SER A 105 16.25 2.83 2.64
CA SER A 105 16.94 2.23 3.80
C SER A 105 17.25 3.22 4.92
N ALA A 106 17.40 4.51 4.58
CA ALA A 106 17.65 5.59 5.53
C ALA A 106 16.47 5.88 6.48
N TYR A 107 15.30 5.30 6.21
CA TYR A 107 14.12 5.44 7.05
C TYR A 107 13.83 4.16 7.83
N THR A 108 13.41 4.36 9.07
CA THR A 108 12.97 3.31 9.98
C THR A 108 11.49 3.54 10.32
N ARG A 109 10.72 2.46 10.44
CA ARG A 109 9.31 2.56 10.79
C ARG A 109 9.21 2.82 12.28
N ILE A 110 8.64 3.97 12.64
CA ILE A 110 8.42 4.34 14.04
C ILE A 110 7.00 4.02 14.50
N ARG A 111 6.08 3.78 13.55
CA ARG A 111 4.71 3.34 13.83
C ARG A 111 4.15 2.55 12.65
N ALA A 112 3.60 1.37 12.91
CA ALA A 112 2.74 0.65 11.98
C ALA A 112 1.28 0.99 12.29
N GLY A 113 0.50 1.33 11.28
CA GLY A 113 -0.89 1.78 11.43
C GLY A 113 -1.92 0.83 10.82
N GLU A 114 -3.19 1.22 10.88
CA GLU A 114 -4.26 0.57 10.12
C GLU A 114 -4.35 1.15 8.71
N SER A 115 -4.20 2.46 8.61
CA SER A 115 -4.30 3.22 7.35
C SER A 115 -2.94 3.71 6.89
N TYR A 116 -2.05 4.10 7.81
CA TYR A 116 -0.74 4.66 7.48
C TYR A 116 0.38 4.12 8.35
N ASP A 117 1.48 3.77 7.70
CA ASP A 117 2.75 3.56 8.40
C ASP A 117 3.49 4.90 8.48
N ILE A 118 4.23 5.11 9.57
CA ILE A 118 5.07 6.28 9.75
C ILE A 118 6.53 5.85 9.77
N TRP A 119 7.28 6.42 8.84
CA TRP A 119 8.69 6.17 8.65
C TRP A 119 9.46 7.46 8.91
N GLN A 120 10.53 7.38 9.69
CA GLN A 120 11.34 8.53 10.05
C GLN A 120 12.82 8.27 9.80
N ARG A 121 13.48 9.27 9.24
CA ARG A 121 14.93 9.38 9.13
C ARG A 121 15.52 10.07 10.38
N PRO A 122 16.72 9.67 10.87
CA PRO A 122 17.42 10.39 11.92
C PRO A 122 17.75 11.84 11.52
N ALA A 123 17.85 12.75 12.49
CA ALA A 123 18.08 14.17 12.24
C ALA A 123 19.39 14.43 11.45
N GLN A 124 20.45 13.70 11.79
CA GLN A 124 21.65 13.62 10.97
C GLN A 124 21.39 12.67 9.81
N ALA A 125 21.22 13.24 8.62
CA ALA A 125 20.91 12.47 7.42
C ALA A 125 22.07 11.50 7.10
N PRO A 126 21.79 10.20 6.91
CA PRO A 126 22.78 9.27 6.38
C PRO A 126 23.20 9.71 4.98
N ILE A 127 24.46 9.43 4.63
CA ILE A 127 24.98 9.60 3.26
C ILE A 127 23.98 8.99 2.28
N PRO A 128 23.59 9.69 1.19
CA PRO A 128 22.66 9.14 0.22
C PRO A 128 23.27 7.98 -0.58
N PRO A 129 22.43 7.05 -1.08
CA PRO A 129 22.91 6.13 -2.10
C PRO A 129 23.32 6.92 -3.33
N VAL A 130 24.33 6.42 -4.04
CA VAL A 130 24.77 6.95 -5.34
C VAL A 130 23.67 6.75 -6.37
N THR A 131 22.97 5.62 -6.29
CA THR A 131 21.88 5.24 -7.19
C THR A 131 21.04 4.14 -6.53
N ASP A 132 19.85 3.91 -7.05
CA ASP A 132 18.95 2.86 -6.61
C ASP A 132 18.16 2.23 -7.76
N LEU A 133 17.65 1.04 -7.52
CA LEU A 133 16.87 0.24 -8.45
C LEU A 133 15.57 -0.18 -7.75
N PRO A 134 14.42 0.44 -8.08
CA PRO A 134 13.12 -0.04 -7.63
C PRO A 134 12.74 -1.30 -8.39
N LEU A 135 12.09 -2.26 -7.71
CA LEU A 135 11.69 -3.54 -8.30
C LEU A 135 10.19 -3.83 -8.14
N GLY A 136 9.46 -3.02 -7.37
CA GLY A 136 8.01 -3.05 -7.30
C GLY A 136 7.32 -2.43 -8.52
N ASP A 137 6.11 -2.89 -8.78
CA ASP A 137 5.21 -2.42 -9.83
C ASP A 137 3.73 -2.52 -9.38
N GLU A 138 2.79 -2.34 -10.29
CA GLU A 138 1.35 -2.46 -9.98
C GLU A 138 0.92 -3.88 -9.58
N ALA A 139 1.70 -4.91 -9.93
CA ALA A 139 1.41 -6.31 -9.61
C ALA A 139 1.95 -6.71 -8.23
N GLY A 140 2.96 -6.00 -7.71
CA GLY A 140 3.39 -6.18 -6.33
C GLY A 140 4.64 -5.39 -5.92
N PRO A 141 4.99 -5.44 -4.63
CA PRO A 141 6.03 -4.59 -4.03
C PRO A 141 7.46 -5.10 -4.27
N GLY A 142 7.70 -5.87 -5.33
CA GLY A 142 9.04 -6.39 -5.61
C GLY A 142 9.09 -7.34 -6.80
N ALA A 143 10.31 -7.68 -7.21
CA ALA A 143 10.58 -8.58 -8.32
C ALA A 143 11.94 -9.28 -8.14
N ILE A 144 12.17 -10.32 -8.94
CA ILE A 144 13.52 -10.88 -9.08
C ILE A 144 14.27 -10.01 -10.10
N PRO A 145 15.34 -9.31 -9.72
CA PRO A 145 16.04 -8.42 -10.64
C PRO A 145 16.79 -9.22 -11.71
N PRO A 146 16.82 -8.76 -12.98
CA PRO A 146 17.79 -9.28 -13.94
C PRO A 146 19.21 -9.08 -13.41
N CYS A 147 20.02 -10.14 -13.40
CA CYS A 147 21.36 -10.07 -12.79
C CYS A 147 22.28 -9.04 -13.49
N ALA A 148 22.03 -8.75 -14.76
CA ALA A 148 22.70 -7.66 -15.48
C ALA A 148 22.42 -6.27 -14.85
N SER A 149 21.20 -6.01 -14.39
CA SER A 149 20.84 -4.76 -13.71
C SER A 149 21.55 -4.64 -12.36
N VAL A 150 21.66 -5.75 -11.61
CA VAL A 150 22.40 -5.79 -10.34
C VAL A 150 23.88 -5.48 -10.56
N ARG A 151 24.51 -6.11 -11.56
CA ARG A 151 25.91 -5.83 -11.93
C ARG A 151 26.13 -4.40 -12.40
N SER A 152 25.21 -3.86 -13.20
CA SER A 152 25.26 -2.46 -13.65
C SER A 152 25.17 -1.48 -12.48
N LEU A 153 24.28 -1.74 -11.52
CA LEU A 153 24.15 -0.96 -10.30
C LEU A 153 25.45 -1.02 -9.46
N ALA A 154 26.02 -2.22 -9.30
CA ALA A 154 27.27 -2.44 -8.57
C ALA A 154 28.47 -1.72 -9.20
N ALA A 155 28.53 -1.64 -10.54
CA ALA A 155 29.60 -0.97 -11.26
C ALA A 155 29.58 0.57 -11.13
N GLN A 156 28.49 1.16 -10.63
CA GLN A 156 28.39 2.61 -10.41
C GLN A 156 29.07 3.09 -9.13
N VAL A 157 29.55 2.16 -8.28
CA VAL A 157 30.21 2.49 -7.00
C VAL A 157 31.59 1.83 -6.93
N ALA A 158 32.47 2.39 -6.10
CA ALA A 158 33.82 1.86 -5.91
C ALA A 158 33.80 0.42 -5.34
N PRO A 159 34.88 -0.37 -5.49
CA PRO A 159 34.94 -1.75 -4.98
C PRO A 159 34.71 -1.89 -3.46
N ALA A 160 35.02 -0.86 -2.68
CA ALA A 160 34.76 -0.80 -1.24
C ALA A 160 33.29 -0.48 -0.89
N GLY A 161 32.47 -0.16 -1.90
CA GLY A 161 31.06 0.14 -1.75
C GLY A 161 30.22 -1.08 -1.40
N ARG A 162 28.94 -0.83 -1.16
CA ARG A 162 27.96 -1.84 -0.75
C ARG A 162 26.62 -1.63 -1.42
N LEU A 163 25.90 -2.72 -1.61
CA LEU A 163 24.49 -2.72 -1.96
C LEU A 163 23.68 -2.95 -0.69
N VAL A 164 22.52 -2.30 -0.61
CA VAL A 164 21.51 -2.51 0.43
C VAL A 164 20.23 -2.92 -0.28
N ALA A 165 19.59 -3.97 0.19
CA ALA A 165 18.36 -4.48 -0.41
C ALA A 165 17.38 -4.92 0.68
N VAL A 166 16.14 -5.12 0.27
CA VAL A 166 15.07 -5.66 1.11
C VAL A 166 14.46 -6.85 0.38
N GLU A 167 14.47 -8.01 1.03
CA GLU A 167 13.84 -9.22 0.49
C GLU A 167 12.32 -9.12 0.65
N ARG A 168 11.58 -9.60 -0.35
CA ARG A 168 10.13 -9.45 -0.41
C ARG A 168 9.47 -10.75 -0.82
N ASP A 169 8.53 -11.19 0.01
CA ASP A 169 7.69 -12.34 -0.33
C ASP A 169 6.82 -12.06 -1.56
N GLN A 170 6.45 -13.13 -2.26
CA GLN A 170 5.43 -13.04 -3.30
C GLN A 170 4.05 -12.87 -2.65
N VAL A 171 3.30 -11.88 -3.15
CA VAL A 171 1.90 -11.69 -2.81
C VAL A 171 1.01 -12.42 -3.82
N SER A 172 -0.09 -12.97 -3.35
CA SER A 172 -1.13 -13.52 -4.23
C SER A 172 -2.22 -12.49 -4.41
N VAL A 173 -2.47 -12.09 -5.65
CA VAL A 173 -3.45 -11.04 -6.00
C VAL A 173 -4.59 -11.68 -6.79
N LEU A 174 -5.82 -11.40 -6.38
CA LEU A 174 -7.04 -11.80 -7.07
C LEU A 174 -7.74 -10.57 -7.62
N ASN A 175 -7.81 -10.50 -8.95
CA ASN A 175 -8.55 -9.48 -9.67
C ASN A 175 -10.03 -9.83 -9.66
N LEU A 176 -10.85 -9.06 -8.94
CA LEU A 176 -12.21 -9.51 -8.65
C LEU A 176 -13.14 -9.47 -9.87
N ALA A 177 -12.97 -8.52 -10.80
CA ALA A 177 -13.84 -8.39 -11.95
C ALA A 177 -13.73 -9.55 -12.95
N THR A 178 -12.65 -10.33 -12.88
CA THR A 178 -12.40 -11.47 -13.76
C THR A 178 -12.90 -12.79 -13.17
N THR A 179 -13.56 -12.75 -12.01
CA THR A 179 -14.08 -13.93 -11.30
C THR A 179 -15.53 -14.22 -11.65
N ARG A 180 -16.07 -15.32 -11.09
CA ARG A 180 -17.50 -15.61 -11.21
C ARG A 180 -18.27 -14.71 -10.24
N LEU A 181 -18.84 -13.65 -10.79
CA LEU A 181 -19.73 -12.71 -10.09
C LEU A 181 -21.17 -13.22 -10.12
N GLU A 182 -21.88 -13.03 -9.01
CA GLU A 182 -23.30 -13.37 -8.89
C GLU A 182 -24.05 -12.24 -8.17
N ASP A 183 -25.33 -12.10 -8.51
CA ASP A 183 -26.27 -11.15 -7.93
C ASP A 183 -25.77 -9.69 -8.02
N GLY A 184 -25.85 -8.90 -6.95
CA GLY A 184 -25.62 -7.45 -6.91
C GLY A 184 -24.18 -6.96 -7.12
N LEU A 185 -23.26 -7.80 -7.62
CA LEU A 185 -21.89 -7.40 -7.95
C LEU A 185 -21.69 -7.19 -9.45
N GLN A 186 -21.15 -6.03 -9.84
CA GLN A 186 -20.81 -5.72 -11.23
C GLN A 186 -19.30 -5.59 -11.44
N PRO A 187 -18.77 -5.98 -12.61
CA PRO A 187 -17.36 -5.76 -12.95
C PRO A 187 -17.07 -4.27 -13.11
N ASN A 188 -15.91 -3.81 -12.63
CA ASN A 188 -15.41 -2.47 -12.94
C ASN A 188 -14.60 -2.49 -14.26
N ALA A 189 -14.40 -1.31 -14.86
CA ALA A 189 -13.53 -1.17 -16.03
C ALA A 189 -12.07 -1.55 -15.71
N ASP A 190 -11.61 -1.26 -14.50
CA ASP A 190 -10.36 -1.82 -13.98
C ASP A 190 -10.63 -3.24 -13.44
N PRO A 191 -9.98 -4.29 -14.01
CA PRO A 191 -10.29 -5.67 -13.72
C PRO A 191 -10.00 -6.08 -12.27
N ARG A 192 -9.23 -5.28 -11.53
CA ARG A 192 -8.93 -5.53 -10.12
C ARG A 192 -10.16 -5.39 -9.23
N PHE A 193 -11.16 -4.64 -9.69
CA PHE A 193 -12.23 -4.14 -8.85
C PHE A 193 -13.63 -4.59 -9.29
N VAL A 194 -14.52 -4.72 -8.33
CA VAL A 194 -15.97 -4.88 -8.56
C VAL A 194 -16.72 -3.75 -7.87
N VAL A 195 -17.92 -3.47 -8.36
CA VAL A 195 -18.85 -2.50 -7.78
C VAL A 195 -20.00 -3.26 -7.12
N PRO A 196 -20.15 -3.20 -5.78
CA PRO A 196 -21.34 -3.72 -5.11
C PRO A 196 -22.50 -2.73 -5.26
N LEU A 197 -23.56 -3.15 -5.95
CA LEU A 197 -24.80 -2.39 -6.13
C LEU A 197 -25.92 -2.87 -5.21
N ASP A 198 -25.90 -4.15 -4.83
CA ASP A 198 -26.86 -4.80 -3.93
C ASP A 198 -26.18 -6.02 -3.28
N ASP A 199 -26.93 -6.80 -2.49
CA ASP A 199 -26.52 -8.10 -1.97
C ASP A 199 -25.91 -8.96 -3.09
N GLY A 200 -24.72 -9.47 -2.83
CA GLY A 200 -23.93 -10.08 -3.90
C GLY A 200 -22.82 -10.98 -3.41
N ARG A 201 -22.40 -11.87 -4.30
CA ARG A 201 -21.32 -12.82 -3.99
C ARG A 201 -20.42 -13.03 -5.19
N LEU A 202 -19.16 -13.34 -4.89
CA LEU A 202 -18.23 -13.85 -5.89
C LEU A 202 -17.51 -15.09 -5.37
N THR A 203 -17.12 -15.94 -6.31
CA THR A 203 -16.28 -17.10 -6.04
C THR A 203 -15.12 -17.14 -7.01
N ALA A 204 -13.95 -17.52 -6.49
CA ALA A 204 -12.73 -17.59 -7.27
C ALA A 204 -11.75 -18.61 -6.70
N GLU A 205 -10.69 -18.84 -7.44
CA GLU A 205 -9.52 -19.58 -7.00
C GLU A 205 -8.32 -18.64 -6.90
N LEU A 206 -7.50 -18.83 -5.87
CA LEU A 206 -6.27 -18.07 -5.67
C LEU A 206 -5.14 -19.03 -5.32
N ARG A 207 -4.01 -18.88 -6.00
CA ARG A 207 -2.81 -19.69 -5.74
C ARG A 207 -1.98 -19.07 -4.62
N VAL A 208 -1.62 -19.89 -3.65
CA VAL A 208 -0.71 -19.58 -2.55
C VAL A 208 0.65 -20.21 -2.86
N PRO A 209 1.76 -19.44 -2.82
CA PRO A 209 3.07 -19.92 -3.28
C PRO A 209 3.76 -20.85 -2.29
N ALA A 210 3.48 -20.74 -0.99
CA ALA A 210 4.16 -21.48 0.06
C ALA A 210 3.23 -21.71 1.26
N ASP A 211 3.52 -22.72 2.07
CA ASP A 211 2.82 -22.91 3.34
C ASP A 211 3.14 -21.73 4.28
N GLY A 212 2.13 -21.16 4.93
CA GLY A 212 2.37 -20.06 5.87
C GLY A 212 1.14 -19.55 6.58
N ASP A 213 1.34 -18.57 7.45
CA ASP A 213 0.28 -17.66 7.90
C ASP A 213 0.19 -16.51 6.90
N TYR A 214 -1.03 -16.17 6.50
CA TYR A 214 -1.32 -15.14 5.52
C TYR A 214 -2.26 -14.11 6.11
N ARG A 215 -1.95 -12.84 5.87
CA ARG A 215 -2.88 -11.74 6.09
C ARG A 215 -3.72 -11.54 4.84
N VAL A 216 -5.03 -11.40 5.05
CA VAL A 216 -6.01 -11.16 3.99
C VAL A 216 -6.29 -9.67 3.92
N TRP A 217 -6.25 -9.13 2.71
CA TRP A 217 -6.54 -7.73 2.46
C TRP A 217 -7.55 -7.58 1.33
N LEU A 218 -8.37 -6.54 1.41
CA LEU A 218 -9.30 -6.16 0.36
C LEU A 218 -9.17 -4.68 0.08
N GLY A 219 -8.85 -4.32 -1.16
CA GLY A 219 -8.77 -2.92 -1.55
C GLY A 219 -10.15 -2.26 -1.66
N GLY A 220 -10.15 -0.93 -1.60
CA GLY A 220 -11.34 -0.11 -1.76
C GLY A 220 -12.11 0.11 -0.46
N SER A 221 -13.44 0.17 -0.55
CA SER A 221 -14.32 0.57 0.55
C SER A 221 -15.57 -0.28 0.59
N THR A 222 -16.09 -0.53 1.79
CA THR A 222 -17.38 -1.21 1.99
C THR A 222 -18.35 -0.34 2.77
N ARG A 223 -19.59 -0.21 2.29
CA ARG A 223 -20.66 0.48 3.03
C ARG A 223 -21.51 -0.52 3.80
N GLY A 224 -21.99 -1.53 3.11
CA GLY A 224 -22.59 -2.73 3.67
C GLY A 224 -21.59 -3.59 4.43
N ARG A 225 -21.98 -4.83 4.72
CA ARG A 225 -21.11 -5.83 5.33
C ARG A 225 -20.42 -6.63 4.25
N THR A 226 -19.10 -6.66 4.25
CA THR A 226 -18.31 -7.54 3.39
C THR A 226 -17.70 -8.64 4.21
N THR A 227 -17.83 -9.89 3.76
CA THR A 227 -17.26 -11.06 4.41
C THR A 227 -16.38 -11.81 3.43
N VAL A 228 -15.19 -12.22 3.87
CA VAL A 228 -14.27 -13.05 3.08
C VAL A 228 -14.14 -14.42 3.73
N ARG A 229 -14.25 -15.47 2.90
CA ARG A 229 -13.99 -16.87 3.27
C ARG A 229 -12.95 -17.47 2.35
N ILE A 230 -12.07 -18.30 2.92
CA ILE A 230 -11.08 -19.07 2.17
C ILE A 230 -11.23 -20.53 2.62
N ASP A 231 -11.48 -21.43 1.67
CA ASP A 231 -11.82 -22.83 1.89
C ASP A 231 -12.95 -23.03 2.92
N GLY A 232 -13.97 -22.16 2.83
CA GLY A 232 -15.12 -22.16 3.73
C GLY A 232 -14.86 -21.55 5.12
N LYS A 233 -13.61 -21.22 5.47
CA LYS A 233 -13.27 -20.56 6.75
C LYS A 233 -13.40 -19.06 6.61
N GLN A 234 -14.22 -18.44 7.45
CA GLN A 234 -14.34 -16.99 7.49
C GLN A 234 -13.10 -16.36 8.13
N THR A 235 -12.49 -15.41 7.41
CA THR A 235 -11.28 -14.71 7.88
C THR A 235 -11.64 -13.45 8.65
N ALA A 236 -12.59 -12.65 8.13
CA ALA A 236 -13.19 -11.50 8.81
C ALA A 236 -14.49 -11.06 8.12
N SER A 237 -15.25 -10.21 8.83
CA SER A 237 -16.36 -9.44 8.30
C SER A 237 -16.19 -7.97 8.67
N VAL A 238 -16.29 -7.07 7.68
CA VAL A 238 -16.07 -5.63 7.83
C VAL A 238 -17.30 -4.89 7.32
N GLN A 239 -17.76 -3.89 8.07
CA GLN A 239 -18.93 -3.08 7.71
C GLN A 239 -18.63 -1.59 7.79
N GLY A 240 -19.17 -0.80 6.85
CA GLY A 240 -19.11 0.66 6.89
C GLY A 240 -17.70 1.24 6.92
N ARG A 241 -16.73 0.58 6.28
CA ARG A 241 -15.34 1.02 6.23
C ARG A 241 -15.03 1.68 4.89
N LEU A 242 -14.82 3.00 4.96
CA LEU A 242 -14.46 3.83 3.81
C LEU A 242 -12.96 4.12 3.79
N ASN A 243 -12.41 4.20 2.59
CA ASN A 243 -11.03 4.55 2.26
C ASN A 243 -11.00 5.51 1.08
N ASN A 244 -9.98 6.36 1.04
CA ASN A 244 -9.57 7.02 -0.20
C ASN A 244 -9.05 6.00 -1.23
N LEU A 245 -8.94 6.44 -2.48
CA LEU A 245 -8.41 5.67 -3.61
C LEU A 245 -7.08 4.97 -3.26
N GLY A 246 -7.01 3.66 -3.53
CA GLY A 246 -5.83 2.83 -3.25
C GLY A 246 -5.71 2.31 -1.81
N GLY A 247 -6.65 2.63 -0.92
CA GLY A 247 -6.66 2.10 0.45
C GLY A 247 -6.97 0.60 0.51
N MET A 248 -6.32 -0.09 1.46
CA MET A 248 -6.48 -1.53 1.69
C MET A 248 -7.08 -1.75 3.09
N MET A 249 -8.11 -2.60 3.16
CA MET A 249 -8.72 -3.03 4.40
C MET A 249 -8.16 -4.39 4.83
N ARG A 250 -7.93 -4.58 6.14
CA ARG A 250 -7.52 -5.88 6.69
C ARG A 250 -8.74 -6.77 6.94
N PHE A 251 -8.66 -8.00 6.44
CA PHE A 251 -9.68 -9.04 6.54
C PHE A 251 -9.18 -10.26 7.34
N GLY A 252 -8.46 -9.99 8.43
CA GLY A 252 -7.97 -11.03 9.34
C GLY A 252 -6.74 -11.79 8.81
N ARG A 253 -6.52 -12.96 9.41
CA ARG A 253 -5.36 -13.83 9.16
C ARG A 253 -5.84 -15.26 8.98
N ILE A 254 -5.11 -16.05 8.21
CA ILE A 254 -5.42 -17.46 7.97
C ILE A 254 -4.15 -18.25 7.66
N ARG A 255 -4.06 -19.48 8.20
CA ARG A 255 -3.02 -20.45 7.84
C ARG A 255 -3.41 -21.17 6.56
N LEU A 256 -2.54 -21.16 5.56
CA LEU A 256 -2.75 -21.81 4.26
C LEU A 256 -1.55 -22.70 3.91
N GLU A 257 -1.81 -23.74 3.13
CA GLU A 257 -0.79 -24.58 2.50
C GLU A 257 -0.44 -24.00 1.12
N ALA A 258 0.65 -24.43 0.51
CA ALA A 258 0.98 -24.10 -0.86
C ALA A 258 0.00 -24.82 -1.80
N GLY A 259 -0.63 -24.08 -2.70
CA GLY A 259 -1.62 -24.66 -3.61
C GLY A 259 -2.70 -23.69 -4.04
N THR A 260 -3.77 -24.24 -4.60
CA THR A 260 -4.95 -23.48 -5.02
C THR A 260 -6.00 -23.52 -3.93
N HIS A 261 -6.48 -22.35 -3.52
CA HIS A 261 -7.51 -22.19 -2.50
C HIS A 261 -8.77 -21.56 -3.08
N ARG A 262 -9.93 -21.96 -2.58
CA ARG A 262 -11.20 -21.37 -2.98
C ARG A 262 -11.48 -20.14 -2.13
N VAL A 263 -11.71 -19.02 -2.81
CA VAL A 263 -12.08 -17.75 -2.19
C VAL A 263 -13.55 -17.47 -2.45
N GLU A 264 -14.26 -17.04 -1.41
CA GLU A 264 -15.62 -16.51 -1.50
C GLU A 264 -15.66 -15.15 -0.82
N LEU A 265 -16.27 -14.18 -1.49
CA LEU A 265 -16.57 -12.88 -0.92
C LEU A 265 -18.07 -12.63 -1.03
N THR A 266 -18.69 -12.23 0.07
CA THR A 266 -20.09 -11.78 0.10
C THR A 266 -20.16 -10.32 0.48
N TYR A 267 -21.12 -9.61 -0.10
CA TYR A 267 -21.49 -8.25 0.23
C TYR A 267 -22.98 -8.25 0.58
N ASP A 268 -23.32 -7.69 1.74
CA ASP A 268 -24.70 -7.54 2.21
C ASP A 268 -25.01 -6.02 2.40
N ASP A 269 -26.01 -5.48 1.70
CA ASP A 269 -26.49 -4.09 1.77
C ASP A 269 -27.45 -3.85 2.98
N ASP A 270 -27.20 -4.53 4.09
CA ASP A 270 -28.19 -4.82 5.15
C ASP A 270 -28.61 -3.64 6.06
N GLY A 271 -28.55 -2.38 5.61
CA GLY A 271 -28.99 -1.30 6.48
C GLY A 271 -29.24 0.07 5.87
N LEU A 272 -29.77 0.92 6.75
CA LEU A 272 -30.21 2.28 6.47
C LEU A 272 -29.39 3.29 7.29
N ALA A 273 -28.27 2.86 7.87
CA ALA A 273 -27.40 3.77 8.60
C ALA A 273 -26.88 4.86 7.65
N PRO A 274 -26.56 6.07 8.17
CA PRO A 274 -26.03 7.15 7.34
C PRO A 274 -24.85 6.71 6.47
N GLY A 275 -25.01 6.82 5.16
CA GLY A 275 -24.02 6.47 4.14
C GLY A 275 -23.87 4.99 3.80
N GLN A 276 -24.78 4.15 4.27
CA GLN A 276 -24.74 2.71 4.03
C GLN A 276 -25.16 2.29 2.62
N ARG A 277 -26.09 3.01 1.98
CA ARG A 277 -26.50 2.73 0.58
C ARG A 277 -25.63 3.45 -0.45
N GLY A 278 -25.12 4.63 -0.08
CA GLY A 278 -24.31 5.44 -0.97
C GLY A 278 -25.09 6.12 -2.10
N GLN A 279 -24.37 6.68 -3.07
CA GLN A 279 -24.94 7.30 -4.26
C GLN A 279 -24.49 6.54 -5.50
N GLU A 280 -25.44 6.23 -6.39
CA GLU A 280 -25.18 5.54 -7.66
C GLU A 280 -24.15 6.29 -8.52
N ALA A 281 -24.15 7.63 -8.47
CA ALA A 281 -23.20 8.46 -9.20
C ALA A 281 -21.76 8.41 -8.65
N GLN A 282 -21.54 7.82 -7.47
CA GLN A 282 -20.22 7.64 -6.85
C GLN A 282 -20.09 6.22 -6.28
N PRO A 283 -20.02 5.21 -7.17
CA PRO A 283 -19.90 3.83 -6.76
C PRO A 283 -18.56 3.62 -6.06
N LEU A 284 -18.60 2.96 -4.91
CA LEU A 284 -17.38 2.48 -4.28
C LEU A 284 -17.01 1.15 -4.91
N VAL A 285 -15.72 0.84 -4.85
CA VAL A 285 -15.19 -0.41 -5.38
C VAL A 285 -14.69 -1.30 -4.25
N LEU A 286 -14.76 -2.60 -4.47
CA LEU A 286 -14.07 -3.63 -3.69
C LEU A 286 -13.02 -4.29 -4.58
N GLY A 287 -11.85 -4.58 -4.03
CA GLY A 287 -10.77 -5.26 -4.74
C GLY A 287 -9.49 -4.42 -4.84
N PRO A 288 -8.38 -4.99 -5.31
CA PRO A 288 -8.19 -6.44 -5.43
C PRO A 288 -8.22 -7.11 -4.05
N LEU A 289 -8.41 -8.43 -4.02
CA LEU A 289 -8.15 -9.22 -2.82
C LEU A 289 -6.68 -9.67 -2.86
N VAL A 290 -5.97 -9.48 -1.75
CA VAL A 290 -4.54 -9.77 -1.67
C VAL A 290 -4.24 -10.64 -0.46
N LEU A 291 -3.49 -11.71 -0.68
CA LEU A 291 -2.85 -12.49 0.38
C LEU A 291 -1.37 -12.10 0.43
N SER A 292 -0.94 -11.65 1.61
CA SER A 292 0.46 -11.43 1.90
C SER A 292 0.90 -12.37 3.02
N ALA A 293 2.03 -13.04 2.86
CA ALA A 293 2.63 -13.82 3.93
C ALA A 293 2.79 -12.92 5.18
N GLU A 294 2.47 -13.47 6.35
CA GLU A 294 2.72 -12.83 7.62
C GLU A 294 4.20 -13.06 7.97
N GLY A 295 5.04 -12.16 7.47
CA GLY A 295 6.48 -12.14 7.73
C GLY A 295 6.88 -11.13 8.82
N ASP A 296 8.12 -11.25 9.25
CA ASP A 296 8.81 -10.28 10.10
C ASP A 296 8.88 -8.90 9.42
N GLU A 297 9.26 -7.88 10.18
CA GLU A 297 9.49 -6.54 9.64
C GLU A 297 10.52 -6.56 8.49
N LEU A 298 10.15 -5.93 7.35
CA LEU A 298 11.00 -5.81 6.17
C LEU A 298 12.30 -5.06 6.52
N THR A 299 13.33 -5.84 6.80
CA THR A 299 14.60 -5.34 7.31
C THR A 299 15.62 -5.27 6.17
N PRO A 300 16.20 -4.09 5.89
CA PRO A 300 17.25 -3.98 4.90
C PRO A 300 18.49 -4.77 5.32
N PHE A 301 19.10 -5.47 4.38
CA PHE A 301 20.38 -6.14 4.55
C PHE A 301 21.42 -5.58 3.57
N SER A 302 22.70 -5.73 3.89
CA SER A 302 23.79 -5.18 3.08
C SER A 302 24.73 -6.26 2.57
N VAL A 303 25.15 -6.10 1.31
CA VAL A 303 26.09 -6.99 0.62
C VAL A 303 27.23 -6.14 0.03
N PRO A 304 28.51 -6.50 0.24
CA PRO A 304 29.62 -5.83 -0.44
C PRO A 304 29.47 -5.90 -1.96
N VAL A 305 29.93 -4.88 -2.69
CA VAL A 305 29.87 -4.85 -4.17
C VAL A 305 30.51 -6.08 -4.82
N ALA A 306 31.61 -6.58 -4.25
CA ALA A 306 32.27 -7.81 -4.71
C ALA A 306 31.39 -9.07 -4.65
N ARG A 307 30.29 -9.04 -3.88
CA ARG A 307 29.31 -10.12 -3.73
C ARG A 307 27.93 -9.74 -4.28
N ALA A 308 27.86 -8.72 -5.15
CA ALA A 308 26.59 -8.23 -5.68
C ALA A 308 25.71 -9.32 -6.32
N GLU A 309 26.32 -10.35 -6.91
CA GLU A 309 25.60 -11.48 -7.52
C GLU A 309 24.77 -12.31 -6.52
N GLU A 310 25.00 -12.19 -5.21
CA GLU A 310 24.14 -12.80 -4.17
C GLU A 310 22.72 -12.24 -4.16
N LEU A 311 22.51 -11.05 -4.74
CA LEU A 311 21.18 -10.46 -4.91
C LEU A 311 20.45 -11.03 -6.13
N CYS A 312 21.16 -11.68 -7.06
CA CYS A 312 20.55 -12.29 -8.23
C CYS A 312 19.71 -13.51 -7.81
N GLY A 313 18.48 -13.61 -8.34
CA GLY A 313 17.56 -14.71 -8.01
C GLY A 313 16.73 -14.51 -6.73
N LYS A 314 17.06 -13.51 -5.91
CA LYS A 314 16.22 -13.10 -4.77
C LYS A 314 15.08 -12.21 -5.24
N ARG A 315 13.89 -12.39 -4.66
CA ARG A 315 12.79 -11.44 -4.86
C ARG A 315 13.00 -10.26 -3.91
N LEU A 316 13.23 -9.08 -4.48
CA LEU A 316 13.61 -7.88 -3.74
C LEU A 316 12.62 -6.75 -4.02
N ASP A 317 12.43 -5.87 -3.04
CA ASP A 317 11.59 -4.66 -3.14
C ASP A 317 12.30 -3.55 -3.92
N TRP A 318 13.54 -3.28 -3.51
CA TRP A 318 14.46 -2.36 -4.17
C TRP A 318 15.92 -2.69 -3.79
N ILE A 319 16.87 -2.07 -4.51
CA ILE A 319 18.31 -2.13 -4.22
C ILE A 319 18.88 -0.71 -4.23
N GLU A 320 19.63 -0.33 -3.20
CA GLU A 320 20.36 0.94 -3.10
C GLU A 320 21.87 0.70 -3.14
N ALA A 321 22.62 1.46 -3.93
CA ALA A 321 24.07 1.39 -3.98
C ALA A 321 24.73 2.55 -3.22
N TYR A 322 25.64 2.23 -2.31
CA TYR A 322 26.36 3.21 -1.49
C TYR A 322 27.85 3.21 -1.82
N ALA A 323 28.43 4.41 -1.83
CA ALA A 323 29.88 4.58 -1.77
C ALA A 323 30.41 4.00 -0.43
N GLY A 324 31.60 3.40 -0.48
CA GLY A 324 32.29 2.82 0.68
C GLY A 324 32.88 3.85 1.63
#